data_AF-A0A317G0H6-F1
#
_entry.id   AF-A0A317G0H6-F1
#
_cell.length_a   1.000
_cell.length_b   1.000
_cell.length_c   1.000
_cell.angle_alpha   90.00
_cell.angle_beta   90.00
_cell.angle_gamma   90.00
#
_symmetry.space_group_name_H-M   'P 1'
#
loop_
_entity.id
_entity.type
_entity.pdbx_description
1 polymer ?
#
loop_
_entity_poly.entity_id
_entity_poly.type
_entity_poly.pdbx_seq_one_letter_code
_entity_poly.pdbx_strand_id
1 'polypeptide(L)'
;MDSNINMPLETDVECTYETIKEVSRTHLKSDKKRMMQLYRLDALIIFFSLLLLMIGGDKKFAITFLIIGVIWLPIFFLIRSSLIKKSYKTNIALQDATIHYTFYDENFEISTPSTLSKMNYEAIYSTIEDDKYILLLPSSKQYFAIDKRNCSEELINFLHQKMEEIKARNSKR
;
A
#
# COMPACT_ATOMS: atom_id res chain seq x y z
N MET A 1 -6.57 -36.90 26.28
CA MET A 1 -6.53 -37.08 24.82
C MET A 1 -6.94 -35.72 24.29
N ASP A 2 -6.00 -34.78 24.40
CA ASP A 2 -6.29 -33.37 24.27
C ASP A 2 -5.96 -33.01 22.82
N SER A 3 -7.01 -32.93 22.01
CA SER A 3 -6.94 -32.34 20.69
C SER A 3 -6.73 -30.84 20.86
N ASN A 4 -5.49 -30.43 21.17
CA ASN A 4 -5.01 -29.10 20.87
C ASN A 4 -4.94 -29.02 19.34
N ILE A 5 -6.10 -28.77 18.72
CA ILE A 5 -6.18 -28.42 17.31
C ILE A 5 -5.57 -27.03 17.27
N ASN A 6 -4.25 -26.97 17.03
CA ASN A 6 -3.58 -25.75 16.64
C ASN A 6 -4.33 -25.27 15.39
N MET A 7 -5.20 -24.28 15.55
CA MET A 7 -5.97 -23.74 14.45
C MET A 7 -4.95 -23.24 13.42
N PRO A 8 -5.05 -23.66 12.15
CA PRO A 8 -4.10 -23.16 11.16
C PRO A 8 -4.23 -21.64 11.10
N LEU A 9 -3.08 -20.95 11.15
CA LEU A 9 -3.03 -19.50 11.08
C LEU A 9 -3.43 -19.08 9.67
N GLU A 10 -4.70 -18.77 9.48
CA GLU A 10 -5.30 -18.55 8.17
C GLU A 10 -6.18 -17.30 8.15
N THR A 11 -6.30 -16.69 6.98
CA THR A 11 -7.25 -15.58 6.76
C THR A 11 -7.60 -15.43 5.30
N ASP A 12 -8.77 -14.83 5.05
CA ASP A 12 -9.30 -14.57 3.74
C ASP A 12 -9.41 -13.08 3.46
N VAL A 13 -9.12 -12.69 2.22
CA VAL A 13 -9.30 -11.31 1.74
C VAL A 13 -10.07 -11.31 0.43
N GLU A 14 -11.24 -10.68 0.44
CA GLU A 14 -12.06 -10.47 -0.74
C GLU A 14 -11.50 -9.35 -1.62
N CYS A 15 -11.20 -9.69 -2.88
CA CYS A 15 -10.66 -8.77 -3.87
C CYS A 15 -11.75 -7.98 -4.59
N THR A 16 -12.58 -7.28 -3.83
CA THR A 16 -13.53 -6.31 -4.38
C THR A 16 -12.83 -5.00 -4.75
N TYR A 17 -13.46 -4.19 -5.60
CA TYR A 17 -12.96 -2.87 -5.96
C TYR A 17 -12.72 -1.97 -4.73
N GLU A 18 -13.63 -2.01 -3.75
CA GLU A 18 -13.49 -1.18 -2.55
C GLU A 18 -12.34 -1.67 -1.67
N THR A 19 -12.15 -2.99 -1.49
CA THR A 19 -10.99 -3.54 -0.78
C THR A 19 -9.68 -3.09 -1.42
N ILE A 20 -9.54 -3.25 -2.75
CA ILE A 20 -8.31 -2.87 -3.47
C ILE A 20 -8.02 -1.37 -3.34
N LYS A 21 -9.07 -0.55 -3.35
CA LYS A 21 -8.99 0.90 -3.16
C LYS A 21 -8.63 1.28 -1.73
N GLU A 22 -9.17 0.61 -0.71
CA GLU A 22 -8.79 0.81 0.69
C GLU A 22 -7.31 0.44 0.92
N VAL A 23 -6.92 -0.77 0.51
CA VAL A 23 -5.54 -1.26 0.60
C VAL A 23 -4.55 -0.33 -0.13
N SER A 24 -4.90 0.12 -1.34
CA SER A 24 -4.07 1.07 -2.10
C SER A 24 -3.91 2.42 -1.37
N ARG A 25 -4.93 2.86 -0.62
CA ARG A 25 -4.86 4.06 0.22
C ARG A 25 -3.97 3.83 1.43
N THR A 26 -4.05 2.67 2.08
CA THR A 26 -3.15 2.30 3.19
C THR A 26 -1.70 2.34 2.74
N HIS A 27 -1.38 1.71 1.61
CA HIS A 27 -0.05 1.75 1.02
C HIS A 27 0.39 3.21 0.72
N LEU A 28 -0.47 4.04 0.13
CA LEU A 28 -0.13 5.44 -0.18
C LEU A 28 0.12 6.28 1.09
N LYS A 29 -0.71 6.12 2.12
CA LYS A 29 -0.59 6.85 3.40
C LYS A 29 0.70 6.51 4.14
N SER A 30 1.15 5.25 4.02
CA SER A 30 2.38 4.79 4.65
C SER A 30 3.63 5.45 4.06
N ASP A 31 3.59 5.85 2.78
CA ASP A 31 4.69 6.54 2.09
C ASP A 31 4.71 8.04 2.43
N LYS A 32 4.65 8.36 3.73
CA LYS A 32 4.60 9.72 4.26
C LYS A 32 5.75 10.59 3.75
N LYS A 33 6.95 10.01 3.64
CA LYS A 33 8.15 10.71 3.16
C LYS A 33 7.98 11.18 1.72
N ARG A 34 7.54 10.30 0.82
CA ARG A 34 7.31 10.65 -0.59
C ARG A 34 6.15 11.63 -0.74
N MET A 35 5.07 11.43 -0.01
CA MET A 35 3.95 12.38 -0.01
C MET A 35 4.38 13.77 0.47
N MET A 36 5.16 13.84 1.54
CA MET A 36 5.70 15.10 2.06
C MET A 36 6.66 15.75 1.06
N GLN A 37 7.49 14.98 0.35
CA GLN A 37 8.34 15.49 -0.72
C GLN A 37 7.51 16.10 -1.86
N LEU A 38 6.44 15.44 -2.29
CA LEU A 38 5.53 15.96 -3.32
C LEU A 38 4.89 17.29 -2.88
N TYR A 39 4.35 17.36 -1.67
CA TYR A 39 3.77 18.61 -1.15
C TYR A 39 4.79 19.73 -1.00
N ARG A 40 6.04 19.42 -0.60
CA ARG A 40 7.12 20.42 -0.51
C ARG A 40 7.50 20.99 -1.87
N LEU A 41 7.64 20.14 -2.89
CA LEU A 41 7.96 20.58 -4.25
C LEU A 41 6.85 21.46 -4.82
N ASP A 42 5.59 21.07 -4.59
CA ASP A 42 4.43 21.83 -5.05
C ASP A 42 4.33 23.21 -4.36
N ALA A 43 4.55 23.24 -3.04
CA ALA A 43 4.60 24.49 -2.27
C ALA A 43 5.73 25.42 -2.75
N LEU A 44 6.90 24.88 -3.10
CA LEU A 44 7.99 25.67 -3.68
C LEU A 44 7.61 26.27 -5.03
N ILE A 45 6.97 25.50 -5.92
CA ILE A 45 6.50 25.99 -7.22
C ILE A 45 5.51 27.15 -7.04
N ILE A 46 4.55 27.00 -6.13
CA ILE A 46 3.56 28.04 -5.83
C ILE A 46 4.25 29.28 -5.25
N PHE A 47 5.16 29.10 -4.30
CA PHE A 47 5.91 30.20 -3.67
C PHE A 47 6.72 31.00 -4.70
N PHE A 48 7.49 30.34 -5.57
CA PHE A 48 8.26 31.02 -6.61
C PHE A 48 7.35 31.72 -7.63
N SER A 49 6.22 31.13 -7.98
CA SER A 49 5.25 31.75 -8.89
C SER A 49 4.67 33.04 -8.30
N LEU A 50 4.34 33.05 -7.01
CA LEU A 50 3.87 34.26 -6.31
C LEU A 50 4.96 35.33 -6.21
N LEU A 51 6.19 34.93 -5.91
CA LEU A 51 7.33 35.84 -5.83
C LEU A 51 7.60 36.51 -7.19
N LEU A 52 7.51 35.77 -8.29
CA LEU A 52 7.63 36.33 -9.65
C LEU A 52 6.54 37.34 -9.97
N LEU A 53 5.30 37.11 -9.51
CA LEU A 53 4.20 38.06 -9.66
C LEU A 53 4.46 39.37 -8.88
N MET A 54 5.02 39.26 -7.67
CA MET A 54 5.30 40.41 -6.81
C MET A 54 6.43 41.31 -7.34
N ILE A 55 7.48 40.71 -7.91
CA ILE A 55 8.64 41.45 -8.45
C ILE A 55 8.31 42.12 -9.81
N GLY A 56 7.13 41.84 -10.38
CA GLY A 56 6.71 42.44 -11.65
C GLY A 56 7.38 41.84 -12.87
N GLY A 57 7.85 40.58 -12.78
CA GLY A 57 8.39 39.83 -13.90
C GLY A 57 7.33 39.44 -14.94
N ASP A 58 7.63 38.45 -15.77
CA ASP A 58 6.66 37.95 -16.76
C ASP A 58 5.44 37.33 -16.06
N LYS A 59 4.36 38.13 -16.02
CA LYS A 59 3.10 37.74 -15.39
C LYS A 59 2.47 36.52 -16.03
N LYS A 60 2.61 36.36 -17.36
CA LYS A 60 2.05 35.19 -18.06
C LYS A 60 2.74 33.92 -17.57
N PHE A 61 4.08 33.95 -17.56
CA PHE A 61 4.88 32.84 -17.06
C PHE A 61 4.53 32.49 -15.62
N ALA A 62 4.48 33.49 -14.73
CA ALA A 62 4.17 33.27 -13.32
C ALA A 62 2.75 32.73 -13.09
N ILE A 63 1.74 33.21 -13.83
CA ILE A 63 0.37 32.68 -13.78
C ILE A 63 0.34 31.22 -14.26
N THR A 64 1.04 30.88 -15.33
CA THR A 64 1.07 29.50 -15.84
C THR A 64 1.63 28.52 -14.80
N PHE A 65 2.76 28.83 -14.16
CA PHE A 65 3.33 27.97 -13.12
C PHE A 65 2.44 27.86 -11.88
N LEU A 66 1.77 28.95 -11.51
CA LEU A 66 0.81 28.94 -10.41
C LEU A 66 -0.36 27.99 -10.70
N ILE A 67 -0.92 28.05 -11.92
CA ILE A 67 -1.97 27.13 -12.36
C ILE A 67 -1.48 25.68 -12.32
N ILE A 68 -0.26 25.41 -12.80
CA ILE A 68 0.31 24.07 -12.79
C ILE A 68 0.45 23.55 -11.35
N GLY A 69 1.03 24.32 -10.43
CA GLY A 69 1.18 23.91 -9.03
C GLY A 69 -0.15 23.58 -8.38
N VAL A 70 -1.16 24.44 -8.56
CA VAL A 70 -2.49 24.21 -7.97
C VAL A 70 -3.18 22.96 -8.54
N ILE A 71 -3.05 22.71 -9.85
CA ILE A 71 -3.80 21.64 -10.53
C ILE A 71 -3.07 20.29 -10.47
N TRP A 72 -1.73 20.29 -10.33
CA TRP A 72 -0.91 19.09 -10.41
C TRP A 72 -1.29 18.01 -9.39
N LEU A 73 -1.44 18.39 -8.11
CA LEU A 73 -1.81 17.47 -7.04
C LEU A 73 -3.19 16.82 -7.25
N PRO A 74 -4.27 17.57 -7.54
CA PRO A 74 -5.57 16.99 -7.90
C PRO A 74 -5.48 15.99 -9.05
N ILE A 75 -4.77 16.34 -10.14
CA ILE A 75 -4.60 15.46 -11.30
C ILE A 75 -3.87 14.17 -10.91
N PHE A 76 -2.82 14.26 -10.09
CA PHE A 76 -2.09 13.10 -9.61
C PHE A 76 -3.00 12.07 -8.90
N PHE A 77 -3.89 12.53 -8.02
CA PHE A 77 -4.84 11.65 -7.33
C PHE A 77 -5.89 11.06 -8.29
N LEU A 78 -6.39 11.85 -9.25
CA LEU A 78 -7.34 11.37 -10.27
C LEU A 78 -6.74 10.28 -11.15
N ILE A 79 -5.50 10.47 -11.62
CA ILE A 79 -4.78 9.47 -12.42
C ILE A 79 -4.60 8.18 -11.62
N ARG A 80 -4.19 8.27 -10.34
CA ARG A 80 -4.02 7.08 -9.50
C ARG A 80 -5.31 6.32 -9.28
N SER A 81 -6.41 7.03 -9.00
CA SER A 81 -7.75 6.42 -8.89
C SER A 81 -8.15 5.70 -10.18
N SER A 82 -7.91 6.32 -11.33
CA SER A 82 -8.17 5.72 -12.65
C SER A 82 -7.30 4.47 -12.89
N LEU A 83 -6.02 4.52 -12.52
CA LEU A 83 -5.11 3.37 -12.63
C LEU A 83 -5.54 2.20 -11.75
N ILE A 84 -5.99 2.45 -10.51
CA ILE A 84 -6.52 1.40 -9.63
C ILE A 84 -7.75 0.76 -10.26
N LYS A 85 -8.70 1.58 -10.74
CA LYS A 85 -9.90 1.10 -11.42
C LYS A 85 -9.58 0.32 -12.69
N LYS A 86 -8.58 0.76 -13.46
CA LYS A 86 -8.12 0.05 -14.66
C LYS A 86 -7.50 -1.30 -14.28
N SER A 87 -6.59 -1.30 -13.30
CA SER A 87 -5.92 -2.51 -12.80
C SER A 87 -6.93 -3.55 -12.31
N TYR A 88 -7.96 -3.12 -11.58
CA TYR A 88 -9.06 -3.97 -11.16
C TYR A 88 -9.77 -4.62 -12.36
N LYS A 89 -10.21 -3.80 -13.32
CA LYS A 89 -10.93 -4.29 -14.50
C LYS A 89 -10.11 -5.20 -15.40
N THR A 90 -8.79 -5.03 -15.45
CA THR A 90 -7.92 -5.87 -16.27
C THR A 90 -7.52 -7.17 -15.59
N ASN A 91 -7.58 -7.24 -14.26
CA ASN A 91 -7.17 -8.42 -13.51
C ASN A 91 -8.38 -9.33 -13.21
N ILE A 92 -8.98 -9.83 -14.30
CA ILE A 92 -10.22 -10.61 -14.25
C ILE A 92 -10.09 -11.84 -13.34
N ALA A 93 -8.90 -12.45 -13.28
CA ALA A 93 -8.64 -13.63 -12.46
C ALA A 93 -8.77 -13.38 -10.94
N LEU A 94 -8.56 -12.14 -10.48
CA LEU A 94 -8.68 -11.76 -9.08
C LEU A 94 -9.92 -10.90 -8.80
N GLN A 95 -10.68 -10.54 -9.83
CA GLN A 95 -11.85 -9.70 -9.67
C GLN A 95 -12.93 -10.45 -8.88
N ASP A 96 -13.34 -9.89 -7.74
CA ASP A 96 -14.35 -10.47 -6.84
C ASP A 96 -13.97 -11.88 -6.32
N ALA A 97 -12.70 -12.24 -6.42
CA ALA A 97 -12.14 -13.48 -5.90
C ALA A 97 -11.75 -13.35 -4.43
N THR A 98 -11.76 -14.45 -3.70
CA THR A 98 -11.18 -14.53 -2.36
C THR A 98 -9.75 -15.04 -2.46
N ILE A 99 -8.81 -14.31 -1.85
CA ILE A 99 -7.45 -14.79 -1.63
C ILE A 99 -7.40 -15.39 -0.23
N HIS A 100 -7.05 -16.67 -0.17
CA HIS A 100 -6.83 -17.38 1.08
C HIS A 100 -5.33 -17.39 1.40
N TYR A 101 -4.98 -17.04 2.63
CA TYR A 101 -3.62 -17.10 3.13
C TYR A 101 -3.50 -18.14 4.23
N THR A 102 -2.42 -18.92 4.16
CA THR A 102 -2.03 -19.87 5.21
C THR A 102 -0.62 -19.52 5.67
N PHE A 103 -0.45 -19.24 6.96
CA PHE A 103 0.80 -18.75 7.54
C PHE A 103 1.53 -19.87 8.28
N TYR A 104 2.82 -20.00 7.99
CA TYR A 104 3.76 -20.91 8.64
C TYR A 104 4.93 -20.10 9.21
N ASP A 105 5.82 -20.73 9.97
CA ASP A 105 6.93 -20.01 10.64
C ASP A 105 7.91 -19.33 9.68
N GLU A 106 8.22 -19.96 8.54
CA GLU A 106 9.23 -19.47 7.59
C GLU A 106 8.64 -18.76 6.37
N ASN A 107 7.36 -19.03 6.08
CA ASN A 107 6.72 -18.66 4.84
C ASN A 107 5.20 -18.59 4.99
N PHE A 108 4.54 -18.13 3.94
CA PHE A 108 3.09 -18.19 3.84
C PHE A 108 2.69 -18.62 2.42
N GLU A 109 1.56 -19.31 2.34
CA GLU A 109 0.93 -19.72 1.11
C GLU A 109 -0.22 -18.77 0.76
N ILE A 110 -0.42 -18.59 -0.53
CA ILE A 110 -1.40 -17.69 -1.12
C ILE A 110 -2.17 -18.52 -2.14
N SER A 111 -3.41 -18.84 -1.81
CA SER A 111 -4.32 -19.56 -2.68
C SER A 111 -5.33 -18.60 -3.26
N THR A 112 -5.43 -18.60 -4.58
CA THR A 112 -6.45 -17.88 -5.35
C THR A 112 -7.23 -18.90 -6.16
N PRO A 113 -8.39 -18.56 -6.75
CA PRO A 113 -9.16 -19.51 -7.55
C PRO A 113 -8.40 -20.15 -8.71
N SER A 114 -7.29 -19.54 -9.15
CA SER A 114 -6.53 -19.96 -10.33
C SER A 114 -5.10 -20.40 -10.03
N THR A 115 -4.56 -20.07 -8.86
CA THR A 115 -3.14 -20.25 -8.55
C THR A 115 -2.91 -20.47 -7.07
N LEU A 116 -1.98 -21.37 -6.76
CA LEU A 116 -1.38 -21.53 -5.45
C LEU A 116 0.08 -21.05 -5.54
N SER A 117 0.50 -20.19 -4.64
CA SER A 117 1.86 -19.68 -4.57
C SER A 117 2.36 -19.60 -3.14
N LYS A 118 3.68 -19.54 -2.98
CA LYS A 118 4.36 -19.53 -1.68
C LYS A 118 5.34 -18.37 -1.61
N MET A 119 5.42 -17.72 -0.45
CA MET A 119 6.28 -16.55 -0.22
C MET A 119 7.02 -16.70 1.11
N ASN A 120 8.35 -16.56 1.08
CA ASN A 120 9.18 -16.60 2.28
C ASN A 120 9.25 -15.22 2.94
N TYR A 121 9.24 -15.13 4.26
CA TYR A 121 9.38 -13.83 4.96
C TYR A 121 10.74 -13.17 4.71
N GLU A 122 11.76 -13.95 4.38
CA GLU A 122 13.07 -13.44 3.96
C GLU A 122 12.99 -12.54 2.73
N ALA A 123 12.05 -12.81 1.82
CA ALA A 123 11.82 -12.02 0.62
C ALA A 123 11.00 -10.75 0.87
N ILE A 124 10.36 -10.63 2.04
CA ILE A 124 9.55 -9.46 2.39
C ILE A 124 10.47 -8.31 2.79
N TYR A 125 10.65 -7.34 1.89
CA TYR A 125 11.49 -6.17 2.11
C TYR A 125 10.93 -5.23 3.20
N SER A 126 9.62 -5.03 3.32
CA SER A 126 9.05 -4.11 4.31
C SER A 126 7.64 -4.55 4.71
N THR A 127 7.15 -4.00 5.81
CA THR A 127 5.77 -4.18 6.25
C THR A 127 5.12 -2.82 6.53
N ILE A 128 3.81 -2.74 6.34
CA ILE A 128 2.99 -1.55 6.62
C ILE A 128 1.77 -2.05 7.39
N GLU A 129 1.32 -1.30 8.38
CA GLU A 129 0.09 -1.61 9.11
C GLU A 129 -0.74 -0.33 9.32
N ASP A 130 -2.05 -0.48 9.20
CA ASP A 130 -3.03 0.45 9.74
C ASP A 130 -4.10 -0.28 10.58
N ASP A 131 -5.17 0.43 10.94
CA ASP A 131 -6.24 -0.13 11.78
C ASP A 131 -6.94 -1.33 11.14
N LYS A 132 -7.00 -1.39 9.79
CA LYS A 132 -7.74 -2.40 9.05
C LYS A 132 -6.85 -3.46 8.39
N TYR A 133 -5.64 -3.09 7.97
CA TYR A 133 -4.82 -3.92 7.10
C TYR A 133 -3.38 -4.03 7.58
N ILE A 134 -2.82 -5.23 7.43
CA ILE A 134 -1.38 -5.49 7.43
C ILE A 134 -0.96 -5.75 5.98
N LEU A 135 0.08 -5.07 5.52
CA LEU A 135 0.65 -5.24 4.18
C LEU A 135 2.07 -5.80 4.29
N LEU A 136 2.32 -6.93 3.61
CA LEU A 136 3.65 -7.52 3.46
C LEU A 136 4.21 -7.16 2.08
N LEU A 137 5.32 -6.42 2.03
CA LEU A 137 5.87 -5.86 0.81
C LEU A 137 7.12 -6.62 0.37
N PRO A 138 7.03 -7.54 -0.62
CA PRO A 138 8.23 -8.10 -1.25
C PRO A 138 9.03 -7.05 -2.03
N SER A 139 8.38 -5.96 -2.47
CA SER A 139 9.05 -4.82 -3.12
C SER A 139 8.28 -3.52 -2.88
N SER A 140 8.85 -2.39 -3.30
CA SER A 140 8.16 -1.09 -3.24
C SER A 140 6.91 -0.96 -4.13
N LYS A 141 6.66 -1.95 -5.01
CA LYS A 141 5.56 -1.93 -5.99
C LYS A 141 4.51 -3.02 -5.75
N GLN A 142 4.80 -3.99 -4.89
CA GLN A 142 3.95 -5.15 -4.67
C GLN A 142 3.73 -5.32 -3.17
N TYR A 143 2.51 -5.73 -2.81
CA TYR A 143 2.14 -6.02 -1.44
C TYR A 143 1.12 -7.15 -1.41
N PHE A 144 1.18 -7.95 -0.36
CA PHE A 144 0.12 -8.86 0.06
C PHE A 144 -0.66 -8.17 1.17
N ALA A 145 -1.98 -8.09 1.01
CA ALA A 145 -2.85 -7.44 1.97
C ALA A 145 -3.55 -8.49 2.82
N ILE A 146 -3.48 -8.29 4.13
CA ILE A 146 -4.15 -9.08 5.15
C ILE A 146 -5.20 -8.19 5.81
N ASP A 147 -6.45 -8.63 5.82
CA ASP A 147 -7.54 -7.93 6.48
C ASP A 147 -7.61 -8.33 7.95
N LYS A 148 -7.24 -7.41 8.85
CA LYS A 148 -7.20 -7.66 10.28
C LYS A 148 -8.57 -8.03 10.86
N ARG A 149 -9.66 -7.62 10.19
CA ARG A 149 -11.03 -7.91 10.62
C ARG A 149 -11.37 -9.40 10.48
N ASN A 150 -10.65 -10.10 9.62
CA ASN A 150 -10.82 -11.53 9.35
C ASN A 150 -9.73 -12.38 10.04
N CYS A 151 -8.94 -11.79 10.93
CA CYS A 151 -7.84 -12.47 11.61
C CYS A 151 -8.20 -12.79 13.07
N SER A 152 -7.73 -13.94 13.56
CA SER A 152 -7.71 -14.21 14.99
C SER A 152 -6.65 -13.33 15.69
N GLU A 153 -6.79 -13.11 16.99
CA GLU A 153 -5.76 -12.40 17.78
C GLU A 153 -4.41 -13.13 17.72
N GLU A 154 -4.42 -14.46 17.68
CA GLU A 154 -3.23 -15.29 17.54
C GLU A 154 -2.50 -15.01 16.22
N LEU A 155 -3.23 -14.93 15.10
CA LEU A 155 -2.66 -14.58 13.80
C LEU A 155 -2.11 -13.15 13.77
N ILE A 156 -2.80 -12.19 14.38
CA ILE A 156 -2.33 -10.81 14.46
C ILE A 156 -1.00 -10.75 15.24
N ASN A 157 -0.93 -11.41 16.39
CA ASN A 157 0.28 -11.46 17.22
C ASN A 157 1.43 -12.14 16.47
N PHE A 158 1.15 -13.25 15.78
CA PHE A 158 2.12 -13.93 14.93
C PHE A 158 2.67 -13.00 13.84
N LEU A 159 1.79 -12.30 13.12
CA LEU A 159 2.20 -11.35 12.07
C LEU A 159 3.01 -10.19 12.63
N HIS A 160 2.64 -9.66 13.81
CA HIS A 160 3.42 -8.62 14.49
C HIS A 160 4.83 -9.09 14.84
N GLN A 161 5.00 -10.32 15.33
CA GLN A 161 6.32 -10.89 15.55
C GLN A 161 7.13 -10.95 14.25
N LYS A 162 6.54 -11.44 13.15
CA LYS A 162 7.21 -11.47 11.84
C LYS A 162 7.57 -10.08 11.33
N MET A 163 6.73 -9.09 11.57
CA MET A 163 7.02 -7.69 11.22
C MET A 163 8.22 -7.14 11.98
N GLU A 164 8.35 -7.43 13.28
CA GLU A 164 9.51 -7.02 14.07
C GLU A 164 10.79 -7.73 13.63
N GLU A 165 10.72 -9.02 13.29
CA GLU A 165 11.85 -9.77 12.69
C GLU A 165 12.33 -9.11 11.38
N ILE A 166 11.40 -8.74 10.50
CA ILE A 166 11.69 -8.05 9.23
C ILE A 166 12.33 -6.67 9.48
N LYS A 167 11.79 -5.88 10.41
CA LYS A 167 12.33 -4.56 10.77
C LYS A 167 13.75 -4.67 11.33
N ALA A 168 13.97 -5.61 12.26
CA ALA A 168 15.27 -5.84 12.89
C ALA A 168 16.33 -6.33 11.89
N ARG A 169 15.93 -7.12 10.88
CA ARG A 169 16.81 -7.53 9.78
C ARG A 169 17.22 -6.33 8.92
N ASN A 170 16.28 -5.44 8.61
CA ASN A 170 16.53 -4.30 7.75
C ASN A 170 17.33 -3.18 8.41
N SER A 171 17.26 -3.03 9.74
CA SER A 171 18.05 -2.03 10.47
C SER A 171 19.53 -2.40 10.61
N LYS A 172 19.88 -3.69 10.39
CA LYS A 172 21.26 -4.21 10.40
C LYS A 172 21.98 -4.12 9.06
N ARG A 173 21.28 -3.74 7.98
CA ARG A 173 21.86 -3.51 6.65
C ARG A 173 22.21 -2.04 6.48
#